data_AF-A0A139DBA1-F1
#
_entry.id   AF-A0A139DBA1-F1
#
_cell.length_a   1.000
_cell.length_b   1.000
_cell.length_c   1.000
_cell.angle_alpha   90.00
_cell.angle_beta   90.00
_cell.angle_gamma   90.00
#
_symmetry.space_group_name_H-M   'P 1'
#
loop_
_entity.id
_entity.type
_entity.pdbx_description
1 polymer ?
#
loop_
_entity_poly.entity_id
_entity_poly.type
_entity_poly.pdbx_seq_one_letter_code
_entity_poly.pdbx_strand_id
1 'polypeptide(L)'
;FASLSLWLHNSGFRWVVCTGTDQLRNSFHRLGIPTQVIANADPARLADGGAGWGRYYEHQPVVMAIRVADGIAALENGGLLRLVQPVAPATVNQDNGGAVYGHLA
;
A
#
# COMPACT_ATOMS: atom_id res chain seq x y z
N PHE A 1 0.49 -2.62 -4.95
CA PHE A 1 -0.38 -3.49 -4.12
C PHE A 1 0.08 -4.94 -4.17
N ALA A 2 0.17 -5.59 -5.34
CA ALA A 2 0.48 -7.03 -5.43
C ALA A 2 1.77 -7.49 -4.71
N SER A 3 2.89 -6.78 -4.88
CA SER A 3 4.13 -7.11 -4.16
C SER A 3 4.01 -6.99 -2.64
N LEU A 4 3.28 -5.98 -2.16
CA LEU A 4 3.02 -5.79 -0.72
C LEU A 4 2.11 -6.91 -0.18
N SER A 5 1.05 -7.27 -0.92
CA SER A 5 0.16 -8.36 -0.54
C SER A 5 0.91 -9.68 -0.43
N LEU A 6 1.81 -9.99 -1.38
CA LEU A 6 2.67 -11.17 -1.34
C LEU A 6 3.61 -11.15 -0.15
N TRP A 7 4.27 -10.02 0.11
CA TRP A 7 5.16 -9.90 1.26
C TRP A 7 4.41 -10.09 2.59
N LEU A 8 3.23 -9.47 2.73
CA LEU A 8 2.38 -9.62 3.92
C LEU A 8 1.92 -11.06 4.11
N HIS A 9 1.54 -11.73 3.02
CA HIS A 9 1.14 -13.13 3.05
C HIS A 9 2.28 -14.03 3.51
N ASN A 10 3.45 -13.89 2.89
CA ASN A 10 4.65 -14.67 3.22
C ASN A 10 5.17 -14.38 4.63
N SER A 11 4.91 -13.18 5.16
CA SER A 11 5.25 -12.79 6.53
C SER A 11 4.19 -13.21 7.57
N GLY A 12 3.12 -13.91 7.15
CA GLY A 12 2.09 -14.44 8.04
C GLY A 12 1.05 -13.43 8.54
N PHE A 13 0.98 -12.24 7.94
CA PHE A 13 -0.04 -11.25 8.32
C PHE A 13 -1.41 -11.64 7.76
N ARG A 14 -2.46 -11.46 8.58
CA ARG A 14 -3.84 -11.77 8.18
C ARG A 14 -4.58 -10.58 7.59
N TRP A 15 -4.23 -9.37 8.01
CA TRP A 15 -4.94 -8.14 7.66
C TRP A 15 -3.95 -7.05 7.31
N VAL A 16 -4.34 -6.22 6.34
CA VAL A 16 -3.72 -4.93 6.08
C VAL A 16 -4.77 -3.84 6.27
N VAL A 17 -4.36 -2.75 6.90
CA VAL A 17 -5.17 -1.55 7.04
C VAL A 17 -4.51 -0.45 6.24
N CYS A 18 -5.29 0.23 5.41
CA CYS A 18 -4.79 1.36 4.63
C CYS A 18 -5.83 2.48 4.57
N THR A 19 -5.33 3.69 4.33
CA THR A 19 -6.15 4.86 4.06
C THR A 19 -6.21 5.09 2.55
N GLY A 20 -7.41 5.29 2.01
CA GLY A 20 -7.61 5.46 0.58
C GLY A 20 -8.83 6.29 0.23
N THR A 21 -8.74 6.99 -0.89
CA THR A 21 -9.86 7.71 -1.51
C THR A 21 -10.79 6.73 -2.25
N ASP A 22 -11.94 7.23 -2.72
CA ASP A 22 -12.87 6.43 -3.52
C ASP A 22 -12.23 5.85 -4.79
N GLN A 23 -11.24 6.52 -5.37
CA GLN A 23 -10.50 5.98 -6.52
C GLN A 23 -9.77 4.67 -6.17
N LEU A 24 -9.13 4.61 -5.00
CA LEU A 24 -8.45 3.40 -4.55
C LEU A 24 -9.47 2.31 -4.18
N ARG A 25 -10.56 2.67 -3.49
CA ARG A 25 -11.64 1.73 -3.16
C ARG A 25 -12.25 1.12 -4.41
N ASN A 26 -12.55 1.93 -5.42
CA ASN A 26 -13.07 1.47 -6.71
C ASN A 26 -12.07 0.57 -7.44
N SER A 27 -10.77 0.85 -7.34
CA SER A 27 -9.73 -0.01 -7.91
C SER A 27 -9.73 -1.39 -7.25
N PHE A 28 -9.84 -1.46 -5.91
CA PHE A 28 -9.95 -2.74 -5.21
C PHE A 28 -11.24 -3.49 -5.55
N HIS A 29 -12.37 -2.78 -5.61
CA HIS A 29 -13.64 -3.36 -6.02
C HIS A 29 -13.58 -3.96 -7.43
N ARG A 30 -13.01 -3.24 -8.40
CA ARG A 30 -12.83 -3.74 -9.78
C ARG A 30 -11.90 -4.94 -9.89
N LEU A 31 -10.95 -5.06 -8.97
CA LEU A 31 -10.06 -6.21 -8.85
C LEU A 31 -10.70 -7.38 -8.09
N GLY A 32 -11.92 -7.23 -7.56
CA GLY A 32 -12.59 -8.24 -6.75
C GLY A 32 -12.00 -8.40 -5.35
N ILE A 33 -11.25 -7.39 -4.86
CA ILE A 33 -10.67 -7.40 -3.52
C ILE A 33 -11.72 -6.86 -2.53
N PRO A 34 -12.23 -7.66 -1.59
CA PRO A 34 -13.15 -7.17 -0.58
C PRO A 34 -12.43 -6.23 0.37
N THR A 35 -13.01 -5.04 0.57
CA THR A 35 -12.51 -4.03 1.51
C THR A 35 -13.60 -3.74 2.53
N GLN A 36 -13.23 -3.67 3.81
CA GLN A 36 -14.13 -3.25 4.88
C GLN A 36 -13.76 -1.85 5.34
N VAL A 37 -14.65 -0.88 5.14
CA VAL A 37 -14.47 0.47 5.67
C VAL A 37 -14.61 0.42 7.19
N ILE A 38 -13.62 0.98 7.89
CA ILE A 38 -13.57 1.04 9.36
C ILE A 38 -14.04 2.41 9.84
N ALA A 39 -13.53 3.48 9.22
CA ALA A 39 -13.82 4.85 9.60
C ALA A 39 -13.44 5.83 8.47
N ASN A 40 -13.99 7.04 8.52
CA ASN A 40 -13.45 8.15 7.74
C ASN A 40 -12.03 8.47 8.22
N ALA A 41 -11.14 8.82 7.29
CA ALA A 41 -9.81 9.29 7.65
C ALA A 41 -9.92 10.78 7.99
N ASP A 42 -9.94 11.05 9.30
CA ASP A 42 -10.05 12.40 9.83
C ASP A 42 -8.67 13.10 9.83
N PRO A 43 -8.51 14.20 9.06
CA PRO A 43 -7.26 14.96 9.02
C PRO A 43 -6.89 15.58 10.37
N ALA A 44 -7.86 15.82 11.26
CA ALA A 44 -7.61 16.37 12.60
C ALA A 44 -6.79 15.40 13.50
N ARG A 45 -6.64 14.14 13.09
CA ARG A 45 -5.80 13.15 13.77
C ARG A 45 -4.31 13.26 13.38
N LEU A 46 -3.97 14.07 12.38
CA LEU A 46 -2.60 14.35 11.97
C LEU A 46 -2.08 15.61 12.67
N ALA A 47 -0.78 15.63 12.99
CA ALA A 47 -0.16 16.76 13.70
C ALA A 47 -0.24 18.09 12.93
N ASP A 48 -0.30 18.03 11.60
CA ASP A 48 -0.40 19.17 10.69
C ASP A 48 -1.81 19.38 10.11
N GLY A 49 -2.82 18.67 10.64
CA GLY A 49 -4.17 18.70 10.10
C GLY A 49 -4.27 18.19 8.65
N GLY A 50 -3.31 17.41 8.17
CA GLY A 50 -3.28 16.88 6.80
C GLY A 50 -2.70 17.83 5.76
N ALA A 51 -2.17 19.00 6.14
CA ALA A 51 -1.60 19.98 5.22
C ALA A 51 -0.47 19.40 4.35
N GLY A 52 0.39 18.53 4.92
CA GLY A 52 1.48 17.85 4.23
C GLY A 52 1.02 16.85 3.17
N TRP A 53 -0.27 16.52 3.13
CA TRP A 53 -0.87 15.62 2.14
C TRP A 53 -1.52 16.38 0.96
N GLY A 54 -1.40 17.71 0.93
CA GLY A 54 -2.02 18.56 -0.10
C GLY A 54 -3.53 18.37 -0.14
N ARG A 55 -4.09 18.11 -1.32
CA ARG A 55 -5.54 17.93 -1.52
C ARG A 55 -6.06 16.52 -1.20
N TYR A 56 -5.23 15.63 -0.65
CA TYR A 56 -5.61 14.24 -0.42
C TYR A 56 -6.87 14.11 0.46
N TYR A 57 -6.94 14.87 1.56
CA TYR A 57 -8.09 14.83 2.48
C TYR A 57 -9.35 15.52 1.94
N GLU A 58 -9.25 16.35 0.90
CA GLU A 58 -10.42 16.89 0.18
C GLU A 58 -11.22 15.78 -0.53
N HIS A 59 -10.56 14.66 -0.83
CA HIS A 59 -11.16 13.51 -1.51
C HIS A 59 -11.80 12.52 -0.52
N GLN A 60 -12.06 12.96 0.72
CA GLN A 60 -12.73 12.22 1.78
C GLN A 60 -12.24 10.76 1.90
N PRO A 61 -10.93 10.57 2.14
CA PRO A 61 -10.37 9.24 2.26
C PRO A 61 -10.97 8.50 3.46
N VAL A 62 -10.98 7.17 3.38
CA VAL A 62 -11.40 6.30 4.47
C VAL A 62 -10.29 5.34 4.87
N VAL A 63 -10.33 4.90 6.11
CA VAL A 63 -9.55 3.78 6.61
C VAL A 63 -10.30 2.49 6.31
N MET A 64 -9.64 1.54 5.66
CA MET A 64 -10.20 0.25 5.29
C MET A 64 -9.29 -0.90 5.70
N ALA A 65 -9.89 -2.01 6.11
CA ALA A 65 -9.24 -3.29 6.35
C ALA A 65 -9.45 -4.22 5.15
N ILE A 66 -8.40 -4.94 4.79
CA ILE A 66 -8.41 -5.96 3.74
C ILE A 66 -7.78 -7.22 4.31
N ARG A 67 -8.42 -8.37 4.12
CA ARG A 67 -7.80 -9.66 4.43
C ARG A 67 -6.72 -9.92 3.41
N VAL A 68 -5.53 -10.23 3.89
CA VAL A 68 -4.38 -10.50 3.02
C VAL A 68 -4.67 -11.68 2.10
N ALA A 69 -5.29 -12.75 2.63
CA ALA A 69 -5.69 -13.91 1.84
C ALA A 69 -6.66 -13.56 0.70
N ASP A 70 -7.68 -12.74 0.96
CA ASP A 70 -8.65 -12.34 -0.06
C ASP A 70 -7.99 -11.45 -1.13
N GLY A 71 -7.05 -10.59 -0.70
CA GLY A 71 -6.22 -9.80 -1.60
C GLY A 71 -5.36 -10.65 -2.52
N ILE A 72 -4.73 -11.70 -2.00
CA ILE A 72 -3.95 -12.67 -2.80
C ILE A 72 -4.85 -13.40 -3.80
N ALA A 73 -5.96 -13.96 -3.33
CA ALA A 73 -6.90 -14.69 -4.19
C ALA A 73 -7.43 -13.82 -5.35
N ALA A 74 -7.78 -12.57 -5.08
CA ALA A 74 -8.22 -11.63 -6.11
C ALA A 74 -7.10 -11.31 -7.13
N LEU A 75 -5.86 -11.17 -6.68
CA LEU A 75 -4.70 -10.95 -7.56
C LEU A 75 -4.35 -12.19 -8.41
N GLU A 76 -4.54 -13.40 -7.86
CA GLU A 76 -4.41 -14.67 -8.58
C GLU A 76 -5.44 -14.76 -9.70
N ASN A 77 -6.71 -14.49 -9.37
CA ASN A 77 -7.83 -14.51 -10.33
C ASN A 77 -7.64 -13.48 -11.44
N GLY A 78 -7.06 -12.31 -11.12
CA GLY A 78 -6.71 -11.27 -12.10
C GLY A 78 -5.43 -11.54 -12.89
N GLY A 79 -4.70 -12.62 -12.62
CA GLY A 79 -3.42 -12.94 -13.26
C GLY A 79 -2.27 -11.98 -12.92
N LEU A 80 -2.48 -11.06 -11.97
CA LEU A 80 -1.54 -9.99 -11.64
C LEU A 80 -0.33 -10.48 -10.84
N LEU A 81 -0.44 -11.62 -10.15
CA LEU A 81 0.71 -12.19 -9.45
C LEU A 81 1.86 -12.58 -10.39
N ARG A 82 1.56 -12.93 -11.65
CA ARG A 82 2.60 -13.25 -12.66
C ARG A 82 3.47 -12.03 -13.01
N LEU A 83 2.97 -10.82 -12.76
CA LEU A 83 3.68 -9.58 -13.04
C LEU A 83 4.57 -9.16 -11.86
N VAL A 84 4.47 -9.83 -10.71
CA VAL A 84 5.31 -9.53 -9.55
C VAL A 84 6.59 -10.35 -9.64
N GLN A 85 7.69 -9.68 -9.95
CA GLN A 85 9.03 -10.25 -9.87
C GLN A 85 9.61 -9.96 -8.48
N PRO A 86 10.17 -10.97 -7.77
CA PRO A 86 10.99 -10.70 -6.60
C PRO A 86 12.15 -9.81 -7.02
N VAL A 87 12.36 -8.71 -6.30
CA VAL A 87 13.61 -7.96 -6.47
C VAL A 87 14.71 -8.83 -5.88
N ALA A 88 15.67 -9.24 -6.71
CA ALA A 88 16.86 -9.90 -6.20
C ALA A 88 17.52 -8.96 -5.18
N PRO A 89 17.97 -9.46 -4.01
CA PRO A 89 18.69 -8.61 -3.07
C PRO A 89 19.88 -8.00 -3.82
N ALA A 90 19.97 -6.66 -3.81
CA ALA A 90 21.11 -5.98 -4.41
C ALA A 90 22.38 -6.55 -3.77
N THR A 91 23.22 -7.22 -4.55
CA THR A 91 24.57 -7.57 -4.14
C THR A 91 25.30 -6.26 -3.91
N VAL A 92 25.41 -5.84 -2.65
CA VAL A 92 26.23 -4.70 -2.25
C VAL A 92 27.68 -5.09 -2.53
N ASN A 93 28.19 -4.70 -3.69
CA ASN A 93 29.63 -4.69 -3.93
C ASN A 93 30.21 -3.58 -3.05
N GLN A 94 30.92 -3.98 -1.99
CA GLN A 94 31.77 -3.11 -1.19
C GLN A 94 33.00 -2.70 -2.01
N ASP A 95 32.83 -1.87 -3.03
CA ASP A 95 33.94 -1.19 -3.70
C ASP A 95 33.60 0.30 -3.81
N ASN A 96 34.18 1.07 -2.89
CA ASN A 96 34.49 2.50 -2.92
C ASN A 96 33.61 3.45 -3.77
N GLY A 97 32.84 4.30 -3.08
CA GLY A 97 32.39 5.60 -3.61
C GLY A 97 31.02 6.00 -3.10
N GLY A 98 30.98 6.82 -2.04
CA GLY A 98 29.78 7.23 -1.31
C GLY A 98 28.57 7.57 -2.18
N ALA A 99 27.51 6.78 -2.04
CA ALA A 99 26.19 7.14 -2.53
C ALA A 99 25.55 8.14 -1.56
N VAL A 100 25.69 9.41 -1.91
CA VAL A 100 25.00 10.55 -1.32
C VAL A 100 23.49 10.36 -1.54
N TYR A 101 22.76 10.01 -0.48
CA TYR A 101 21.32 10.17 -0.42
C TYR A 101 20.97 10.95 0.84
N GLY A 102 20.35 12.12 0.66
CA GLY A 102 19.87 12.97 1.75
C GLY A 102 20.53 14.35 1.77
N HIS A 103 20.15 15.23 0.84
CA HIS A 103 20.22 16.66 1.10
C HIS A 103 18.78 17.13 1.37
N LEU A 104 18.52 17.45 2.62
CA LEU A 104 17.46 18.38 3.02
C LEU A 104 18.14 19.46 3.85
N ALA A 105 17.76 20.70 3.54
CA ALA A 105 18.35 21.99 3.94
C ALA A 105 19.59 22.39 3.14
#